data_AF-A0A5H2W419-F1
#
_entry.id   AF-A0A5H2W419-F1
#
_cell.length_a   1.000
_cell.length_b   1.000
_cell.length_c   1.000
_cell.angle_alpha   90.00
_cell.angle_beta   90.00
_cell.angle_gamma   90.00
#
_symmetry.space_group_name_H-M   'P 1'
#
loop_
_entity.id
_entity.type
_entity.pdbx_description
1 polymer ?
#
loop_
_entity_poly.entity_id
_entity_poly.type
_entity_poly.pdbx_seq_one_letter_code
_entity_poly.pdbx_strand_id
1 'polypeptide(L)'
;MDPFSSSFLSSFSLSNLPLTLPPSTSSVLRISAVRIEEKPPTSTSTTTRTRTPQPSRRQIPSPPYPTKTKPISTNPPPTPKPPPSLAVTIFNAFDDIINTFIDPPTRPSVDPKHVLADNFAPVVDELPPTKCTVVSGVLPPCLDGAYIRNGPNPQFLPRGPYHLFDGDGMLHVIRISDGGATLCSRYVKTYKFTIEEKTGSPVLPNVFSGFNGLRASAARGALSAVRTLTGMFDPSNGIGLANTSLAFFGDSLYALGESDLPYAVKVTADGDVVTLGRRDFDGKLFMSMTAHPKVDYETGETFAFRYGPVPPFLTYFRFDSEGRKEADVPVFSMTTPSFLHDFAITRKYAVFAEIQLGMNPMEMIFGSGSPVGANSSKIPRLGVIPRYAKDESEIRWFEVPGFNIIHAINAWDEDGGDTVVMVAPNILSVEHTLERMDLIHASVERVRIDLKTGFVSRHPVASRNLDFAVINPKYAGRKNRYVYAAIGDPMPKISGVVKLDVSMSESDRCDCTVATRIFGPGCYGGEPFFVAKEPNNPEAEEDDGYLVTYVHNENTGESSFLVMDAKSPNLETVAVVKLPRRVPYGFHGLFVTETNLKKL
;
A
#
# COMPACT_ATOMS: atom_id res chain seq x y z
N MET A 1 -46.30 31.37 -3.94
CA MET A 1 -47.58 31.69 -4.58
C MET A 1 -47.56 33.18 -4.90
N ASP A 2 -47.08 33.49 -6.12
CA ASP A 2 -47.68 34.38 -7.12
C ASP A 2 -48.15 35.83 -6.76
N PRO A 3 -48.12 36.78 -7.72
CA PRO A 3 -46.95 37.43 -8.35
C PRO A 3 -47.25 38.93 -8.70
N PHE A 4 -46.53 39.50 -9.70
CA PHE A 4 -46.76 40.77 -10.45
C PHE A 4 -46.22 42.06 -9.81
N SER A 5 -45.54 43.00 -10.51
CA SER A 5 -45.20 43.17 -11.94
C SER A 5 -44.28 44.41 -12.11
N SER A 6 -43.45 44.38 -13.18
CA SER A 6 -43.10 45.49 -14.11
C SER A 6 -42.52 46.82 -13.56
N SER A 7 -41.23 47.13 -13.71
CA SER A 7 -40.47 47.53 -14.93
C SER A 7 -40.42 49.05 -15.15
N PHE A 8 -39.21 49.60 -15.25
CA PHE A 8 -38.92 50.80 -16.03
C PHE A 8 -37.64 50.58 -16.85
N LEU A 9 -37.81 50.59 -18.17
CA LEU A 9 -36.77 50.72 -19.18
C LEU A 9 -36.65 52.21 -19.54
N SER A 10 -35.43 52.69 -19.74
CA SER A 10 -35.17 53.79 -20.68
C SER A 10 -34.01 53.42 -21.60
N SER A 11 -34.36 53.31 -22.88
CA SER A 11 -33.58 53.14 -24.09
C SER A 11 -32.54 54.23 -24.34
N PHE A 12 -31.43 53.91 -25.04
CA PHE A 12 -31.19 54.41 -26.41
C PHE A 12 -30.04 53.64 -27.10
N SER A 13 -30.18 53.54 -28.43
CA SER A 13 -29.60 52.56 -29.35
C SER A 13 -28.38 53.09 -30.13
N LEU A 14 -27.61 52.12 -30.62
CA LEU A 14 -26.49 52.14 -31.57
C LEU A 14 -26.68 52.96 -32.86
N SER A 15 -25.55 53.45 -33.40
CA SER A 15 -25.16 53.23 -34.81
C SER A 15 -23.67 53.51 -35.14
N ASN A 16 -23.02 52.50 -35.74
CA ASN A 16 -22.04 52.50 -36.85
C ASN A 16 -20.53 52.92 -36.70
N LEU A 17 -19.67 51.86 -36.66
CA LEU A 17 -18.45 51.52 -37.48
C LEU A 17 -17.30 52.55 -37.66
N PRO A 18 -15.99 52.13 -37.73
CA PRO A 18 -15.49 51.05 -38.59
C PRO A 18 -14.38 50.11 -38.03
N LEU A 19 -14.17 49.00 -38.75
CA LEU A 19 -13.04 48.07 -38.64
C LEU A 19 -11.69 48.75 -38.99
N THR A 20 -10.71 48.62 -38.10
CA THR A 20 -9.27 48.61 -38.43
C THR A 20 -8.50 47.75 -37.41
N LEU A 21 -7.76 46.75 -37.91
CA LEU A 21 -6.81 45.92 -37.15
C LEU A 21 -5.50 46.69 -36.89
N PRO A 22 -4.91 46.66 -35.69
CA PRO A 22 -3.53 47.11 -35.47
C PRO A 22 -2.53 45.92 -35.47
N PRO A 23 -1.23 46.20 -35.69
CA PRO A 23 -0.29 45.24 -36.23
C PRO A 23 0.36 44.33 -35.18
N SER A 24 0.75 43.15 -35.64
CA SER A 24 1.61 42.19 -34.97
C SER A 24 3.01 42.78 -34.71
N THR A 25 3.39 42.90 -33.45
CA THR A 25 4.79 43.04 -33.03
C THR A 25 5.19 41.87 -32.16
N SER A 26 5.98 40.97 -32.73
CA SER A 26 6.66 39.86 -32.07
C SER A 26 7.77 40.37 -31.15
N SER A 27 7.59 40.27 -29.83
CA SER A 27 8.68 40.35 -28.85
C SER A 27 9.13 38.95 -28.47
N VAL A 28 10.21 38.47 -29.11
CA VAL A 28 10.85 37.21 -28.75
C VAL A 28 11.71 37.44 -27.50
N LEU A 29 11.22 37.03 -26.33
CA LEU A 29 12.07 36.79 -25.17
C LEU A 29 12.55 35.34 -25.25
N ARG A 30 13.79 35.17 -25.72
CA ARG A 30 14.56 33.92 -25.62
C ARG A 30 14.82 33.63 -24.15
N ILE A 31 14.17 32.60 -23.60
CA ILE A 31 14.65 31.89 -22.43
C ILE A 31 15.43 30.68 -22.96
N SER A 32 16.71 30.64 -22.62
CA SER A 32 17.68 29.65 -23.07
C SER A 32 17.29 28.24 -22.61
N ALA A 33 17.09 27.34 -23.56
CA ALA A 33 17.05 25.91 -23.31
C ALA A 33 18.42 25.44 -22.79
N VAL A 34 18.42 24.75 -21.65
CA VAL A 34 19.59 24.00 -21.17
C VAL A 34 19.78 22.80 -22.10
N ARG A 35 20.92 22.77 -22.79
CA ARG A 35 21.34 21.72 -23.70
C ARG A 35 22.05 20.64 -22.88
N ILE A 36 21.46 19.46 -22.76
CA ILE A 36 22.17 18.26 -22.30
C ILE A 36 22.78 17.61 -23.54
N GLU A 37 24.11 17.63 -23.63
CA GLU A 37 24.86 16.90 -24.64
C GLU A 37 24.97 15.43 -24.21
N GLU A 38 24.15 14.55 -24.79
CA GLU A 38 24.46 13.12 -24.83
C GLU A 38 25.32 12.83 -26.06
N LYS A 39 26.56 12.39 -25.80
CA LYS A 39 27.51 11.96 -26.82
C LYS A 39 27.44 10.43 -26.92
N PRO A 40 26.96 9.84 -28.02
CA PRO A 40 26.92 8.39 -28.16
C PRO A 40 28.33 7.84 -28.48
N PRO A 41 28.78 6.73 -27.87
CA PRO A 41 29.96 6.03 -28.33
C PRO A 41 29.64 5.24 -29.61
N THR A 42 30.27 5.64 -30.71
CA THR A 42 30.31 4.89 -31.97
C THR A 42 31.30 3.73 -31.83
N SER A 43 30.84 2.48 -31.79
CA SER A 43 31.68 1.31 -32.05
C SER A 43 31.29 0.67 -33.38
N THR A 44 32.17 0.79 -34.36
CA THR A 44 32.10 0.11 -35.65
C THR A 44 32.46 -1.36 -35.46
N SER A 45 31.56 -2.29 -35.79
CA SER A 45 31.94 -3.70 -35.99
C SER A 45 31.47 -4.18 -37.36
N THR A 46 32.45 -4.50 -38.20
CA THR A 46 32.31 -5.02 -39.56
C THR A 46 31.75 -6.44 -39.53
N THR A 47 30.62 -6.67 -40.21
CA THR A 47 30.00 -8.00 -40.33
C THR A 47 30.66 -8.79 -41.46
N THR A 48 31.55 -9.72 -41.13
CA THR A 48 32.01 -10.75 -42.07
C THR A 48 31.17 -12.01 -41.87
N ARG A 49 30.36 -12.36 -42.88
CA ARG A 49 29.62 -13.63 -42.94
C ARG A 49 30.59 -14.78 -43.19
N THR A 50 30.65 -15.74 -42.29
CA THR A 50 31.24 -17.07 -42.56
C THR A 50 30.22 -18.14 -42.16
N ARG A 51 29.83 -18.97 -43.14
CA ARG A 51 28.91 -20.11 -43.00
C ARG A 51 29.70 -21.32 -42.51
N THR A 52 29.23 -21.98 -41.46
CA THR A 52 29.67 -23.33 -41.05
C THR A 52 28.45 -24.19 -40.68
N PRO A 53 28.47 -25.52 -40.91
CA PRO A 53 27.26 -26.34 -41.02
C PRO A 53 26.76 -26.89 -39.67
N GLN A 54 25.45 -27.08 -39.56
CA GLN A 54 24.76 -27.80 -38.48
C GLN A 54 25.17 -29.28 -38.42
N PRO A 55 25.42 -29.85 -37.22
CA PRO A 55 25.42 -31.30 -37.03
C PRO A 55 24.01 -31.83 -36.77
N SER A 56 23.76 -33.02 -37.31
CA SER A 56 22.52 -33.78 -37.22
C SER A 56 22.24 -34.30 -35.81
N ARG A 57 20.99 -34.15 -35.37
CA ARG A 57 20.48 -34.56 -34.05
C ARG A 57 20.20 -36.08 -34.06
N ARG A 58 21.07 -36.88 -33.43
CA ARG A 58 20.74 -38.27 -33.03
C ARG A 58 19.84 -38.22 -31.79
N GLN A 59 18.73 -38.94 -31.82
CA GLN A 59 17.85 -39.19 -30.68
C GLN A 59 18.56 -40.11 -29.67
N ILE A 60 18.59 -39.70 -28.40
CA ILE A 60 18.96 -40.54 -27.25
C ILE A 60 17.68 -40.80 -26.45
N PRO A 61 17.36 -42.05 -26.04
CA PRO A 61 16.14 -42.34 -25.28
C PRO A 61 16.24 -41.81 -23.84
N SER A 62 15.13 -41.28 -23.33
CA SER A 62 14.98 -40.81 -21.95
C SER A 62 14.98 -41.97 -20.93
N PRO A 63 15.55 -41.81 -19.72
CA PRO A 63 15.44 -42.80 -18.66
C PRO A 63 14.05 -42.78 -18.00
N PRO A 64 13.60 -43.89 -17.39
CA PRO A 64 12.24 -44.01 -16.83
C PRO A 64 12.06 -43.18 -15.56
N TYR A 65 10.88 -42.58 -15.43
CA TYR A 65 10.42 -41.82 -14.26
C TYR A 65 10.40 -42.66 -12.97
N PRO A 66 10.82 -42.12 -11.81
CA PRO A 66 10.56 -42.74 -10.52
C PRO A 66 9.09 -42.58 -10.12
N THR A 67 8.50 -43.69 -9.70
CA THR A 67 7.13 -43.81 -9.17
C THR A 67 6.94 -42.91 -7.94
N LYS A 68 5.99 -41.97 -8.03
CA LYS A 68 5.55 -41.13 -6.90
C LYS A 68 4.85 -41.99 -5.85
N THR A 69 5.48 -42.21 -4.71
CA THR A 69 4.79 -42.58 -3.46
C THR A 69 4.02 -41.36 -2.95
N LYS A 70 2.69 -41.48 -2.84
CA LYS A 70 1.83 -40.46 -2.22
C LYS A 70 2.10 -40.45 -0.70
N PRO A 71 2.35 -39.29 -0.06
CA PRO A 71 2.28 -39.20 1.39
C PRO A 71 0.82 -39.37 1.83
N ILE A 72 0.61 -40.23 2.83
CA ILE A 72 -0.70 -40.49 3.44
C ILE A 72 -1.07 -39.25 4.25
N SER A 73 -2.06 -38.50 3.77
CA SER A 73 -2.73 -37.44 4.53
C SER A 73 -3.65 -38.10 5.55
N THR A 74 -3.48 -37.78 6.83
CA THR A 74 -4.31 -38.26 7.95
C THR A 74 -5.50 -37.34 8.25
N ASN A 75 -5.82 -36.37 7.38
CA ASN A 75 -7.00 -35.53 7.55
C ASN A 75 -8.25 -36.23 7.00
N PRO A 76 -9.37 -36.29 7.76
CA PRO A 76 -10.64 -36.74 7.21
C PRO A 76 -11.02 -35.90 5.99
N PRO A 77 -11.63 -36.50 4.96
CA PRO A 77 -12.05 -35.75 3.78
C PRO A 77 -13.04 -34.65 4.20
N PRO A 78 -12.91 -33.43 3.64
CA PRO A 78 -13.87 -32.37 3.93
C PRO A 78 -15.27 -32.86 3.59
N THR A 79 -16.20 -32.67 4.53
CA THR A 79 -17.62 -32.95 4.31
C THR A 79 -18.08 -32.20 3.04
N PRO A 80 -18.80 -32.86 2.11
CA PRO A 80 -19.27 -32.19 0.90
C PRO A 80 -20.14 -30.99 1.29
N LYS A 81 -19.75 -29.80 0.83
CA LYS A 81 -20.57 -28.59 1.04
C LYS A 81 -21.92 -28.78 0.34
N PRO A 82 -23.04 -28.37 0.95
CA PRO A 82 -24.35 -28.43 0.31
C PRO A 82 -24.33 -27.63 -1.01
N PRO A 83 -25.16 -28.00 -2.00
CA PRO A 83 -25.24 -27.26 -3.26
C PRO A 83 -25.65 -25.80 -3.00
N PRO A 84 -25.16 -24.84 -3.80
CA PRO A 84 -25.51 -23.44 -3.64
C PRO A 84 -27.03 -23.27 -3.76
N SER A 85 -27.59 -22.32 -3.01
CA SER A 85 -29.02 -22.02 -3.10
C SER A 85 -29.40 -21.54 -4.51
N LEU A 86 -30.68 -21.65 -4.86
CA LEU A 86 -31.19 -21.17 -6.16
C LEU A 86 -30.87 -19.69 -6.37
N ALA A 87 -31.00 -18.87 -5.33
CA ALA A 87 -30.68 -17.45 -5.39
C ALA A 87 -29.20 -17.22 -5.70
N VAL A 88 -28.29 -17.94 -5.03
CA VAL A 88 -26.84 -17.86 -5.29
C VAL A 88 -26.52 -18.26 -6.73
N THR A 89 -27.16 -19.31 -7.24
CA THR A 89 -26.99 -19.77 -8.63
C THR A 89 -27.41 -18.69 -9.62
N ILE A 90 -28.56 -18.05 -9.40
CA ILE A 90 -29.07 -16.98 -10.27
C ILE A 90 -28.12 -15.77 -10.26
N PHE A 91 -27.70 -15.30 -9.08
CA PHE A 91 -26.81 -14.14 -9.00
C PHE A 91 -25.42 -14.43 -9.54
N ASN A 92 -24.91 -15.65 -9.38
CA ASN A 92 -23.65 -16.06 -9.99
C ASN A 92 -23.74 -16.03 -11.51
N ALA A 93 -24.86 -16.46 -12.10
CA ALA A 93 -25.09 -16.33 -13.53
C ALA A 93 -25.12 -14.87 -14.00
N PHE A 94 -25.71 -13.96 -13.21
CA PHE A 94 -25.66 -12.52 -13.51
C PHE A 94 -24.23 -11.96 -13.44
N ASP A 95 -23.44 -12.32 -12.42
CA ASP A 95 -22.02 -11.94 -12.37
C ASP A 95 -21.28 -12.45 -13.60
N ASP A 96 -21.51 -13.70 -14.02
CA ASP A 96 -20.84 -14.29 -15.17
C ASP A 96 -21.20 -13.55 -16.46
N ILE A 97 -22.46 -13.11 -16.61
CA ILE A 97 -22.88 -12.26 -17.73
C ILE A 97 -22.15 -10.91 -17.69
N ILE A 98 -22.09 -10.26 -16.52
CA ILE A 98 -21.37 -8.99 -16.36
C ILE A 98 -19.89 -9.18 -16.73
N ASN A 99 -19.24 -10.17 -16.13
CA ASN A 99 -17.81 -10.43 -16.30
C ASN A 99 -17.45 -10.91 -17.72
N THR A 100 -18.38 -11.51 -18.46
CA THR A 100 -18.08 -12.02 -19.82
C THR A 100 -18.42 -11.00 -20.89
N PHE A 101 -19.53 -10.27 -20.74
CA PHE A 101 -20.12 -9.47 -21.83
C PHE A 101 -20.15 -7.97 -21.56
N ILE A 102 -20.09 -7.52 -20.30
CA ILE A 102 -20.19 -6.09 -19.93
C ILE A 102 -18.84 -5.52 -19.52
N ASP A 103 -18.10 -6.26 -18.69
CA ASP A 103 -16.85 -5.86 -18.06
C ASP A 103 -15.83 -7.02 -18.05
N PRO A 104 -15.41 -7.50 -19.23
CA PRO A 104 -14.37 -8.52 -19.32
C PRO A 104 -13.00 -7.99 -18.91
N PRO A 105 -12.18 -8.80 -18.21
CA PRO A 105 -10.84 -8.40 -17.79
C PRO A 105 -9.88 -8.38 -18.98
N THR A 106 -9.94 -7.33 -19.79
CA THR A 106 -9.15 -7.20 -21.02
C THR A 106 -7.77 -6.59 -20.78
N ARG A 107 -7.57 -5.91 -19.64
CA ARG A 107 -6.30 -5.27 -19.27
C ARG A 107 -5.52 -6.19 -18.32
N PRO A 108 -4.19 -6.35 -18.50
CA PRO A 108 -3.37 -7.18 -17.62
C PRO A 108 -3.43 -6.79 -16.14
N SER A 109 -3.64 -5.50 -15.81
CA SER A 109 -3.74 -5.01 -14.42
C SER A 109 -4.98 -5.48 -13.66
N VAL A 110 -5.97 -6.00 -14.37
CA VAL A 110 -7.21 -6.52 -13.75
C VAL A 110 -7.54 -7.94 -14.22
N ASP A 111 -6.71 -8.57 -15.05
CA ASP A 111 -6.88 -9.97 -15.42
C ASP A 111 -6.31 -10.87 -14.31
N PRO A 112 -7.14 -11.67 -13.62
CA PRO A 112 -6.67 -12.56 -12.57
C PRO A 112 -5.53 -13.48 -13.00
N LYS A 113 -5.44 -13.85 -14.28
CA LYS A 113 -4.34 -14.70 -14.80
C LYS A 113 -2.99 -14.02 -14.74
N HIS A 114 -2.97 -12.69 -14.88
CA HIS A 114 -1.77 -11.87 -14.79
C HIS A 114 -1.54 -11.38 -13.36
N VAL A 115 -2.59 -10.89 -12.69
CA VAL A 115 -2.51 -10.32 -11.34
C VAL A 115 -2.17 -11.37 -10.29
N LEU A 116 -2.68 -12.60 -10.43
CA LEU A 116 -2.41 -13.71 -9.51
C LEU A 116 -1.34 -14.68 -10.04
N ALA A 117 -0.48 -14.23 -10.96
CA ALA A 117 0.64 -15.02 -11.44
C ALA A 117 1.74 -15.18 -10.38
N ASP A 118 2.59 -16.19 -10.55
CA ASP A 118 3.73 -16.48 -9.69
C ASP A 118 3.36 -16.51 -8.19
N ASN A 119 4.12 -15.82 -7.34
CA ASN A 119 3.88 -15.78 -5.91
C ASN A 119 2.77 -14.81 -5.46
N PHE A 120 2.11 -14.11 -6.39
CA PHE A 120 0.83 -13.42 -6.11
C PHE A 120 -0.36 -14.38 -6.07
N ALA A 121 -0.21 -15.62 -6.56
CA ALA A 121 -1.25 -16.63 -6.46
C ALA A 121 -1.67 -16.86 -5.00
N PRO A 122 -2.98 -17.05 -4.72
CA PRO A 122 -3.46 -17.23 -3.36
C PRO A 122 -2.95 -18.52 -2.72
N VAL A 123 -2.81 -18.49 -1.41
CA VAL A 123 -2.64 -19.67 -0.56
C VAL A 123 -3.95 -19.84 0.21
N VAL A 124 -4.82 -20.74 -0.27
CA VAL A 124 -6.21 -20.83 0.21
C VAL A 124 -6.31 -21.55 1.57
N ASP A 125 -5.48 -22.57 1.79
CA ASP A 125 -5.50 -23.30 3.06
C ASP A 125 -4.81 -22.47 4.16
N GLU A 126 -5.48 -22.27 5.29
CA GLU A 126 -4.87 -21.70 6.50
C GLU A 126 -3.84 -22.69 7.10
N LEU A 127 -2.73 -22.18 7.66
CA LEU A 127 -1.70 -22.99 8.31
C LEU A 127 -1.80 -22.83 9.82
N PRO A 128 -2.11 -23.88 10.62
CA PRO A 128 -2.02 -23.78 12.07
C PRO A 128 -0.57 -23.55 12.53
N PRO A 129 -0.33 -23.14 13.78
CA PRO A 129 1.01 -22.94 14.29
C PRO A 129 1.93 -24.13 14.00
N THR A 130 2.90 -23.90 13.12
CA THR A 130 3.79 -24.93 12.58
C THR A 130 5.24 -24.52 12.82
N LYS A 131 6.00 -25.38 13.51
CA LYS A 131 7.42 -25.12 13.79
C LYS A 131 8.22 -25.00 12.49
N CYS A 132 9.12 -24.03 12.46
CA CYS A 132 10.04 -23.78 11.37
C CYS A 132 11.46 -24.22 11.72
N THR A 133 12.29 -24.44 10.70
CA THR A 133 13.69 -24.83 10.89
C THR A 133 14.60 -23.63 10.61
N VAL A 134 15.48 -23.29 11.56
CA VAL A 134 16.59 -22.36 11.31
C VAL A 134 17.65 -23.10 10.51
N VAL A 135 17.87 -22.70 9.27
CA VAL A 135 18.77 -23.41 8.33
C VAL A 135 20.14 -22.74 8.19
N SER A 136 20.28 -21.51 8.68
CA SER A 136 21.54 -20.79 8.73
C SER A 136 21.52 -19.78 9.88
N GLY A 137 22.66 -19.60 10.54
CA GLY A 137 22.84 -18.62 11.61
C GLY A 137 22.05 -18.90 12.88
N VAL A 138 21.81 -17.87 13.69
CA VAL A 138 21.10 -17.95 14.98
C VAL A 138 20.15 -16.77 15.11
N LEU A 139 18.89 -17.04 15.48
CA LEU A 139 17.92 -15.99 15.74
C LEU A 139 18.36 -15.13 16.95
N PRO A 140 18.54 -13.80 16.79
CA PRO A 140 18.95 -12.94 17.89
C PRO A 140 17.96 -12.97 19.06
N PRO A 141 18.41 -12.96 20.33
CA PRO A 141 17.52 -13.01 21.49
C PRO A 141 16.53 -11.84 21.60
N CYS A 142 16.83 -10.69 21.00
CA CYS A 142 15.91 -9.54 20.98
C CYS A 142 14.69 -9.76 20.07
N LEU A 143 14.74 -10.75 19.16
CA LEU A 143 13.57 -11.19 18.40
C LEU A 143 12.70 -12.09 19.27
N ASP A 144 12.08 -11.51 20.30
CA ASP A 144 11.13 -12.21 21.18
C ASP A 144 9.74 -11.58 21.02
N GLY A 145 8.85 -12.28 20.32
CA GLY A 145 7.56 -11.76 19.92
C GLY A 145 7.03 -12.38 18.62
N ALA A 146 6.35 -11.58 17.81
CA ALA A 146 5.77 -12.02 16.55
C ALA A 146 5.95 -10.95 15.46
N TYR A 147 6.51 -11.36 14.31
CA TYR A 147 6.37 -10.59 13.07
C TYR A 147 5.10 -11.04 12.35
N ILE A 148 4.23 -10.07 12.09
CA ILE A 148 2.90 -10.27 11.51
C ILE A 148 2.89 -9.46 10.22
N ARG A 149 2.64 -10.09 9.07
CA ARG A 149 2.49 -9.40 7.78
C ARG A 149 1.09 -9.60 7.23
N ASN A 150 0.47 -8.51 6.82
CA ASN A 150 -0.83 -8.52 6.15
C ASN A 150 -0.64 -8.54 4.61
N GLY A 151 -1.69 -8.90 3.89
CA GLY A 151 -1.68 -8.90 2.45
C GLY A 151 -2.96 -9.47 1.84
N PRO A 152 -3.18 -9.21 0.54
CA PRO A 152 -4.36 -9.67 -0.18
C PRO A 152 -4.19 -11.13 -0.59
N ASN A 153 -5.20 -11.94 -0.33
CA ASN A 153 -5.21 -13.35 -0.68
C ASN A 153 -6.66 -13.78 -0.95
N PRO A 154 -7.18 -13.71 -2.18
CA PRO A 154 -8.60 -13.91 -2.45
C PRO A 154 -9.05 -15.30 -1.98
N GLN A 155 -10.15 -15.36 -1.20
CA GLN A 155 -10.71 -16.62 -0.70
C GLN A 155 -11.17 -17.55 -1.83
N PHE A 156 -11.74 -16.96 -2.87
CA PHE A 156 -12.18 -17.63 -4.08
C PHE A 156 -11.46 -17.06 -5.28
N LEU A 157 -11.16 -17.91 -6.27
CA LEU A 157 -10.60 -17.42 -7.52
C LEU A 157 -11.57 -16.41 -8.16
N PRO A 158 -11.11 -15.21 -8.52
CA PRO A 158 -11.97 -14.19 -9.12
C PRO A 158 -12.54 -14.67 -10.45
N ARG A 159 -13.85 -14.42 -10.66
CA ARG A 159 -14.57 -14.79 -11.90
C ARG A 159 -14.54 -13.69 -12.98
N GLY A 160 -14.02 -12.51 -12.65
CA GLY A 160 -13.98 -11.34 -13.51
C GLY A 160 -12.78 -10.45 -13.18
N PRO A 161 -12.84 -9.16 -13.51
CA PRO A 161 -11.78 -8.21 -13.18
C PRO A 161 -11.37 -8.25 -11.71
N TYR A 162 -10.07 -8.29 -11.44
CA TYR A 162 -9.49 -8.38 -10.11
C TYR A 162 -8.19 -7.60 -10.03
N HIS A 163 -8.11 -6.63 -9.13
CA HIS A 163 -6.88 -5.91 -8.81
C HIS A 163 -6.23 -6.54 -7.57
N LEU A 164 -4.90 -6.40 -7.43
CA LEU A 164 -4.16 -6.92 -6.28
C LEU A 164 -4.78 -6.45 -4.94
N PHE A 165 -5.32 -5.23 -4.91
CA PHE A 165 -5.88 -4.61 -3.70
C PHE A 165 -7.26 -5.15 -3.30
N ASP A 166 -7.93 -5.93 -4.16
CA ASP A 166 -9.27 -6.46 -3.91
C ASP A 166 -9.30 -7.79 -3.13
N GLY A 167 -8.14 -8.35 -2.77
CA GLY A 167 -8.05 -9.64 -2.09
C GLY A 167 -8.39 -9.58 -0.60
N ASP A 168 -8.98 -10.65 -0.08
CA ASP A 168 -9.23 -10.80 1.36
C ASP A 168 -7.93 -10.74 2.18
N GLY A 169 -7.97 -10.12 3.36
CA GLY A 169 -6.81 -10.02 4.23
C GLY A 169 -6.39 -11.36 4.82
N MET A 170 -5.13 -11.75 4.60
CA MET A 170 -4.54 -12.95 5.19
C MET A 170 -3.25 -12.62 5.94
N LEU A 171 -3.28 -12.89 7.24
CA LEU A 171 -2.16 -12.67 8.13
C LEU A 171 -1.19 -13.84 8.06
N HIS A 172 0.09 -13.52 7.90
CA HIS A 172 1.20 -14.46 8.04
C HIS A 172 1.99 -14.06 9.26
N VAL A 173 2.07 -14.96 10.25
CA VAL A 173 2.68 -14.68 11.54
C VAL A 173 3.84 -15.63 11.77
N ILE A 174 5.04 -15.09 11.96
CA ILE A 174 6.16 -15.84 12.49
C ILE A 174 6.41 -15.42 13.94
N ARG A 175 6.05 -16.30 14.85
CA ARG A 175 6.32 -16.16 16.28
C ARG A 175 7.71 -16.65 16.58
N ILE A 176 8.51 -15.85 17.28
CA ILE A 176 9.89 -16.15 17.66
C ILE A 176 9.99 -16.08 19.18
N SER A 177 10.51 -17.13 19.79
CA SER A 177 10.74 -17.26 21.24
C SER A 177 11.85 -18.28 21.46
N ASP A 178 12.77 -18.00 22.38
CA ASP A 178 13.85 -18.91 22.78
C ASP A 178 14.66 -19.49 21.61
N GLY A 179 14.91 -18.68 20.58
CA GLY A 179 15.65 -19.08 19.38
C GLY A 179 14.89 -20.02 18.43
N GLY A 180 13.62 -20.32 18.71
CA GLY A 180 12.72 -21.07 17.85
C GLY A 180 11.78 -20.16 17.06
N ALA A 181 11.25 -20.67 15.94
CA ALA A 181 10.28 -19.96 15.12
C ALA A 181 9.06 -20.84 14.78
N THR A 182 7.87 -20.26 14.79
CA THR A 182 6.60 -20.93 14.46
C THR A 182 5.82 -20.07 13.47
N LEU A 183 5.45 -20.62 12.31
CA LEU A 183 4.64 -19.94 11.30
C LEU A 183 3.15 -20.32 11.48
N CYS A 184 2.28 -19.32 11.41
CA CYS A 184 0.84 -19.49 11.27
C CYS A 184 0.33 -18.60 10.11
N SER A 185 -0.75 -19.03 9.46
CA SER A 185 -1.50 -18.18 8.54
C SER A 185 -3.01 -18.33 8.70
N ARG A 186 -3.71 -17.19 8.76
CA ARG A 186 -5.15 -17.08 8.99
C ARG A 186 -5.73 -15.93 8.18
N TYR A 187 -6.91 -16.13 7.64
CA TYR A 187 -7.72 -15.02 7.12
C TYR A 187 -8.21 -14.15 8.27
N VAL A 188 -8.22 -12.83 8.04
CA VAL A 188 -9.02 -11.94 8.87
C VAL A 188 -10.48 -12.25 8.58
N LYS A 189 -11.24 -12.65 9.60
CA LYS A 189 -12.65 -13.02 9.45
C LYS A 189 -13.53 -11.77 9.34
N THR A 190 -13.39 -11.07 8.22
CA THR A 190 -14.20 -9.90 7.89
C THR A 190 -15.66 -10.29 7.64
N TYR A 191 -16.56 -9.31 7.66
CA TYR A 191 -17.95 -9.55 7.27
C TYR A 191 -18.04 -10.11 5.84
N LYS A 192 -17.30 -9.52 4.89
CA LYS A 192 -17.17 -10.04 3.51
C LYS A 192 -16.77 -11.51 3.51
N PHE A 193 -15.62 -11.84 4.13
CA PHE A 193 -15.09 -13.19 4.17
C PHE A 193 -16.13 -14.18 4.72
N THR A 194 -16.78 -13.82 5.83
CA THR A 194 -17.73 -14.69 6.51
C THR A 194 -18.99 -14.96 5.68
N ILE A 195 -19.50 -13.95 4.97
CA ILE A 195 -20.66 -14.10 4.09
C ILE A 195 -20.31 -14.94 2.86
N GLU A 196 -19.17 -14.69 2.23
CA GLU A 196 -18.73 -15.42 1.04
C GLU A 196 -18.36 -16.87 1.37
N GLU A 197 -17.79 -17.13 2.55
CA GLU A 197 -17.55 -18.49 3.06
C GLU A 197 -18.84 -19.29 3.22
N LYS A 198 -19.85 -18.69 3.86
CA LYS A 198 -21.18 -19.29 4.07
C LYS A 198 -21.91 -19.53 2.74
N THR A 199 -21.74 -18.61 1.80
CA THR A 199 -22.37 -18.66 0.48
C THR A 199 -21.66 -19.65 -0.46
N GLY A 200 -20.35 -19.84 -0.27
CA GLY A 200 -19.51 -20.66 -1.14
C GLY A 200 -19.11 -19.98 -2.45
N SER A 201 -19.29 -18.66 -2.57
CA SER A 201 -18.92 -17.88 -3.76
C SER A 201 -18.73 -16.40 -3.42
N PRO A 202 -17.99 -15.64 -4.27
CA PRO A 202 -17.93 -14.18 -4.16
C PRO A 202 -19.31 -13.53 -4.23
N VAL A 203 -19.57 -12.54 -3.37
CA VAL A 203 -20.84 -11.81 -3.26
C VAL A 203 -20.62 -10.31 -3.39
N LEU A 204 -19.59 -9.78 -2.72
CA LEU A 204 -19.30 -8.36 -2.74
C LEU A 204 -18.50 -7.99 -4.01
N PRO A 205 -18.76 -6.82 -4.61
CA PRO A 205 -18.01 -6.38 -5.78
C PRO A 205 -16.59 -5.95 -5.41
N ASN A 206 -15.64 -6.22 -6.32
CA ASN A 206 -14.29 -5.68 -6.26
C ASN A 206 -14.31 -4.17 -6.54
N VAL A 207 -13.76 -3.35 -5.65
CA VAL A 207 -13.87 -1.88 -5.73
C VAL A 207 -12.87 -1.30 -6.71
N PHE A 208 -11.64 -1.81 -6.73
CA PHE A 208 -10.59 -1.29 -7.60
C PHE A 208 -10.72 -1.80 -9.04
N SER A 209 -11.12 -3.07 -9.22
CA SER A 209 -11.23 -3.66 -10.56
C SER A 209 -12.64 -3.74 -11.13
N GLY A 210 -13.70 -3.67 -10.33
CA GLY A 210 -15.05 -4.02 -10.76
C GLY A 210 -15.85 -2.89 -11.43
N PHE A 211 -15.36 -1.65 -11.42
CA PHE A 211 -16.13 -0.47 -11.84
C PHE A 211 -15.51 0.23 -13.07
N ASN A 212 -15.21 -0.53 -14.14
CA ASN A 212 -14.59 0.02 -15.35
C ASN A 212 -15.62 0.67 -16.29
N GLY A 213 -15.94 1.94 -16.04
CA GLY A 213 -16.87 2.72 -16.83
C GLY A 213 -18.35 2.53 -16.50
N LEU A 214 -19.20 3.32 -17.15
CA LEU A 214 -20.61 3.47 -16.76
C LEU A 214 -21.42 2.17 -16.81
N ARG A 215 -21.28 1.34 -17.86
CA ARG A 215 -22.08 0.12 -18.01
C ARG A 215 -21.76 -0.92 -16.94
N ALA A 216 -20.47 -1.15 -16.70
CA ALA A 216 -19.99 -2.04 -15.64
C ALA A 216 -20.48 -1.57 -14.28
N SER A 217 -20.32 -0.27 -14.01
CA SER A 217 -20.71 0.36 -12.75
C SER A 217 -22.22 0.26 -12.50
N ALA A 218 -23.05 0.55 -13.51
CA ALA A 218 -24.50 0.44 -13.41
C ALA A 218 -24.93 -1.02 -13.17
N ALA A 219 -24.36 -1.97 -13.90
CA ALA A 219 -24.70 -3.39 -13.76
C ALA A 219 -24.33 -3.96 -12.39
N ARG A 220 -23.10 -3.70 -11.91
CA ARG A 220 -22.65 -4.15 -10.58
C ARG A 220 -23.35 -3.40 -9.45
N GLY A 221 -23.63 -2.11 -9.62
CA GLY A 221 -24.40 -1.33 -8.66
C GLY A 221 -25.82 -1.88 -8.50
N ALA A 222 -26.52 -2.16 -9.61
CA ALA A 222 -27.84 -2.77 -9.58
C ALA A 222 -27.82 -4.16 -8.95
N LEU A 223 -26.87 -5.02 -9.32
CA LEU A 223 -26.73 -6.36 -8.76
C LEU A 223 -26.44 -6.31 -7.25
N SER A 224 -25.56 -5.41 -6.80
CA SER A 224 -25.25 -5.20 -5.38
C SER A 224 -26.47 -4.69 -4.61
N ALA A 225 -27.26 -3.79 -5.19
CA ALA A 225 -28.51 -3.31 -4.60
C ALA A 225 -29.54 -4.43 -4.45
N VAL A 226 -29.73 -5.28 -5.46
CA VAL A 226 -30.64 -6.43 -5.37
C VAL A 226 -30.17 -7.44 -4.32
N ARG A 227 -28.86 -7.73 -4.26
CA ARG A 227 -28.27 -8.58 -3.21
C ARG A 227 -28.52 -8.02 -1.81
N THR A 228 -28.40 -6.70 -1.66
CA THR A 228 -28.68 -6.02 -0.39
C THR A 228 -30.16 -6.12 -0.03
N LEU A 229 -31.06 -5.80 -0.96
CA LEU A 229 -32.52 -5.84 -0.75
C LEU A 229 -33.05 -7.25 -0.50
N THR A 230 -32.37 -8.28 -1.00
CA THR A 230 -32.70 -9.69 -0.76
C THR A 230 -32.03 -10.28 0.49
N GLY A 231 -31.26 -9.47 1.23
CA GLY A 231 -30.60 -9.88 2.48
C GLY A 231 -29.39 -10.80 2.29
N MET A 232 -28.79 -10.85 1.10
CA MET A 232 -27.57 -11.65 0.87
C MET A 232 -26.35 -11.08 1.58
N PHE A 233 -26.26 -9.75 1.66
CA PHE A 233 -25.31 -9.05 2.51
C PHE A 233 -25.91 -7.70 2.92
N ASP A 234 -25.41 -7.15 4.00
CA ASP A 234 -25.79 -5.84 4.52
C ASP A 234 -24.53 -4.97 4.65
N PRO A 235 -24.38 -3.92 3.83
CA PRO A 235 -23.17 -3.09 3.81
C PRO A 235 -22.94 -2.34 5.14
N SER A 236 -23.95 -2.20 6.01
CA SER A 236 -23.77 -1.60 7.34
C SER A 236 -22.83 -2.43 8.23
N ASN A 237 -22.73 -3.74 7.98
CA ASN A 237 -21.82 -4.65 8.69
C ASN A 237 -20.38 -4.61 8.15
N GLY A 238 -20.13 -3.83 7.10
CA GLY A 238 -18.81 -3.61 6.52
C GLY A 238 -18.64 -4.25 5.16
N ILE A 239 -17.75 -3.68 4.35
CA ILE A 239 -17.39 -4.20 3.02
C ILE A 239 -15.87 -4.41 2.89
N GLY A 240 -15.16 -4.33 4.00
CA GLY A 240 -13.70 -4.29 4.05
C GLY A 240 -13.02 -5.62 3.84
N LEU A 241 -11.77 -5.49 3.41
CA LEU A 241 -10.86 -6.60 3.17
C LEU A 241 -9.89 -6.82 4.33
N ALA A 242 -9.62 -5.77 5.13
CA ALA A 242 -8.62 -5.77 6.20
C ALA A 242 -7.27 -6.36 5.78
N ASN A 243 -6.81 -6.01 4.56
CA ASN A 243 -5.69 -6.65 3.87
C ASN A 243 -4.42 -5.79 3.79
N THR A 244 -4.46 -4.54 4.25
CA THR A 244 -3.45 -3.54 3.92
C THR A 244 -2.30 -3.57 4.93
N SER A 245 -2.59 -3.38 6.21
CA SER A 245 -1.57 -3.20 7.23
C SER A 245 -2.03 -3.69 8.61
N LEU A 246 -1.18 -3.45 9.61
CA LEU A 246 -1.39 -3.77 11.01
C LEU A 246 -1.00 -2.58 11.89
N ALA A 247 -1.69 -2.41 13.01
CA ALA A 247 -1.33 -1.42 14.03
C ALA A 247 -1.54 -1.96 15.44
N PHE A 248 -0.64 -1.63 16.35
CA PHE A 248 -0.77 -1.93 17.79
C PHE A 248 -0.86 -0.64 18.58
N PHE A 249 -2.01 -0.39 19.21
CA PHE A 249 -2.24 0.75 20.09
C PHE A 249 -3.42 0.48 21.03
N GLY A 250 -3.47 1.16 22.19
CA GLY A 250 -4.51 0.90 23.20
C GLY A 250 -4.56 -0.56 23.62
N ASP A 251 -3.39 -1.19 23.78
CA ASP A 251 -3.20 -2.61 24.10
C ASP A 251 -4.00 -3.58 23.19
N SER A 252 -4.26 -3.17 21.95
CA SER A 252 -4.98 -3.95 20.95
C SER A 252 -4.22 -3.99 19.63
N LEU A 253 -4.28 -5.13 18.95
CA LEU A 253 -3.73 -5.32 17.62
C LEU A 253 -4.86 -5.30 16.58
N TYR A 254 -4.68 -4.50 15.53
CA TYR A 254 -5.68 -4.29 14.50
C TYR A 254 -5.14 -4.69 13.13
N ALA A 255 -5.93 -5.42 12.35
CA ALA A 255 -5.78 -5.54 10.90
C ALA A 255 -6.59 -4.42 10.22
N LEU A 256 -5.94 -3.70 9.31
CA LEU A 256 -6.49 -2.48 8.71
C LEU A 256 -6.68 -2.64 7.20
N GLY A 257 -7.69 -1.96 6.67
CA GLY A 257 -7.91 -1.76 5.25
C GLY A 257 -8.78 -0.53 5.04
N GLU A 258 -8.43 0.29 4.06
CA GLU A 258 -8.95 1.67 3.92
C GLU A 258 -10.46 1.75 3.63
N SER A 259 -11.09 0.64 3.27
CA SER A 259 -12.50 0.57 2.92
C SER A 259 -13.43 0.25 4.10
N ASP A 260 -12.91 0.00 5.30
CA ASP A 260 -13.74 -0.42 6.45
C ASP A 260 -13.12 -0.06 7.81
N LEU A 261 -13.87 -0.33 8.87
CA LEU A 261 -13.41 -0.26 10.24
C LEU A 261 -12.27 -1.26 10.50
N PRO A 262 -11.38 -0.97 11.47
CA PRO A 262 -10.36 -1.91 11.93
C PRO A 262 -10.97 -3.22 12.42
N TYR A 263 -10.27 -4.32 12.18
CA TYR A 263 -10.58 -5.62 12.78
C TYR A 263 -9.57 -5.94 13.87
N ALA A 264 -10.02 -6.04 15.11
CA ALA A 264 -9.17 -6.48 16.21
C ALA A 264 -8.79 -7.95 16.01
N VAL A 265 -7.52 -8.26 16.20
CA VAL A 265 -6.96 -9.61 16.10
C VAL A 265 -6.09 -9.90 17.32
N LYS A 266 -5.94 -11.17 17.65
CA LYS A 266 -5.12 -11.65 18.76
C LYS A 266 -4.17 -12.72 18.28
N VAL A 267 -2.90 -12.62 18.64
CA VAL A 267 -1.94 -13.72 18.51
C VAL A 267 -1.97 -14.53 19.81
N THR A 268 -2.22 -15.82 19.73
CA THR A 268 -2.27 -16.72 20.89
C THR A 268 -0.86 -17.11 21.34
N ALA A 269 -0.73 -17.65 22.56
CA ALA A 269 0.57 -18.03 23.11
C ALA A 269 1.32 -19.07 22.26
N ASP A 270 0.59 -19.99 21.63
CA ASP A 270 1.11 -21.00 20.70
C ASP A 270 1.37 -20.47 19.29
N GLY A 271 1.05 -19.20 19.02
CA GLY A 271 1.32 -18.52 17.74
C GLY A 271 0.18 -18.58 16.73
N ASP A 272 -1.04 -18.97 17.14
CA ASP A 272 -2.23 -18.88 16.28
C ASP A 272 -2.74 -17.43 16.22
N VAL A 273 -3.63 -17.13 15.26
CA VAL A 273 -4.26 -15.82 15.11
C VAL A 273 -5.77 -15.94 15.13
N VAL A 274 -6.42 -15.17 15.99
CA VAL A 274 -7.87 -15.13 16.13
C VAL A 274 -8.37 -13.74 15.76
N THR A 275 -9.38 -13.67 14.89
CA THR A 275 -10.10 -12.42 14.63
C THR A 275 -11.11 -12.21 15.76
N LEU A 276 -10.96 -11.12 16.51
CA LEU A 276 -11.84 -10.76 17.63
C LEU A 276 -13.10 -10.03 17.14
N GLY A 277 -12.99 -9.28 16.05
CA GLY A 277 -14.13 -8.63 15.39
C GLY A 277 -13.84 -7.21 14.92
N ARG A 278 -14.83 -6.64 14.21
CA ARG A 278 -14.83 -5.26 13.68
C ARG A 278 -14.98 -4.26 14.83
N ARG A 279 -14.23 -3.15 14.82
CA ARG A 279 -14.17 -2.18 15.92
C ARG A 279 -14.56 -0.77 15.49
N ASP A 280 -15.60 -0.25 16.12
CA ASP A 280 -16.16 1.09 15.91
C ASP A 280 -15.82 2.09 17.04
N PHE A 281 -15.05 1.64 18.04
CA PHE A 281 -14.61 2.44 19.19
C PHE A 281 -15.78 3.09 19.94
N ASP A 282 -16.71 2.26 20.42
CA ASP A 282 -17.94 2.67 21.12
C ASP A 282 -18.82 3.59 20.25
N GLY A 283 -18.89 3.30 18.95
CA GLY A 283 -19.61 4.08 17.95
C GLY A 283 -18.97 5.42 17.58
N LYS A 284 -17.80 5.77 18.13
CA LYS A 284 -17.10 7.03 17.83
C LYS A 284 -16.42 7.05 16.46
N LEU A 285 -16.18 5.87 15.88
CA LEU A 285 -15.70 5.71 14.51
C LEU A 285 -16.80 5.03 13.69
N PHE A 286 -17.51 5.81 12.89
CA PHE A 286 -18.67 5.32 12.13
C PHE A 286 -18.32 4.78 10.72
N MET A 287 -17.08 4.98 10.25
CA MET A 287 -16.60 4.64 8.90
C MET A 287 -15.14 4.19 8.96
N SER A 288 -14.50 3.96 7.81
CA SER A 288 -13.10 3.54 7.76
C SER A 288 -12.12 4.52 8.39
N MET A 289 -10.89 4.04 8.58
CA MET A 289 -9.71 4.85 8.88
C MET A 289 -8.56 4.43 7.97
N THR A 290 -7.53 5.27 7.89
CA THR A 290 -6.29 4.97 7.17
C THR A 290 -5.69 3.64 7.62
N ALA A 291 -5.08 2.93 6.68
CA ALA A 291 -4.22 1.79 6.98
C ALA A 291 -2.90 2.20 7.64
N HIS A 292 -2.56 3.49 7.70
CA HIS A 292 -1.27 3.96 8.22
C HIS A 292 -1.41 4.90 9.42
N PRO A 293 -2.07 4.48 10.52
CA PRO A 293 -2.06 5.28 11.72
C PRO A 293 -0.63 5.42 12.24
N LYS A 294 -0.28 6.61 12.75
CA LYS A 294 1.07 6.88 13.28
C LYS A 294 1.02 6.93 14.80
N VAL A 295 1.75 6.03 15.45
CA VAL A 295 1.87 5.95 16.91
C VAL A 295 3.04 6.81 17.37
N ASP A 296 2.79 7.69 18.34
CA ASP A 296 3.86 8.40 19.05
C ASP A 296 4.33 7.55 20.22
N TYR A 297 5.53 7.00 20.11
CA TYR A 297 6.10 6.11 21.13
C TYR A 297 6.41 6.80 22.47
N GLU A 298 6.45 8.14 22.53
CA GLU A 298 6.63 8.87 23.80
C GLU A 298 5.30 9.03 24.54
N THR A 299 4.22 9.38 23.84
CA THR A 299 2.91 9.66 24.46
C THR A 299 1.98 8.44 24.49
N GLY A 300 2.24 7.44 23.64
CA GLY A 300 1.35 6.30 23.42
C GLY A 300 0.12 6.62 22.57
N GLU A 301 -0.03 7.87 22.12
CA GLU A 301 -1.15 8.30 21.28
C GLU A 301 -0.99 7.81 19.84
N THR A 302 -2.12 7.65 19.17
CA THR A 302 -2.16 7.24 17.77
C THR A 302 -2.92 8.26 16.95
N PHE A 303 -2.29 8.77 15.89
CA PHE A 303 -2.90 9.71 14.96
C PHE A 303 -3.40 8.97 13.73
N ALA A 304 -4.58 9.35 13.26
CA ALA A 304 -5.23 8.70 12.15
C ALA A 304 -6.13 9.67 11.40
N PHE A 305 -6.59 9.25 10.23
CA PHE A 305 -7.57 10.01 9.48
C PHE A 305 -8.48 9.03 8.74
N ARG A 306 -9.52 9.58 8.13
CA ARG A 306 -10.28 8.93 7.06
C ARG A 306 -10.38 9.87 5.88
N TYR A 307 -10.56 9.29 4.70
CA TYR A 307 -10.84 10.04 3.49
C TYR A 307 -11.92 9.31 2.67
N GLY A 308 -12.51 10.01 1.71
CA GLY A 308 -13.52 9.42 0.85
C GLY A 308 -13.98 10.33 -0.28
N PRO A 309 -14.92 9.86 -1.11
CA PRO A 309 -15.38 10.57 -2.29
C PRO A 309 -16.45 11.64 -2.01
N VAL A 310 -16.83 11.86 -0.75
CA VAL A 310 -17.88 12.80 -0.33
C VAL A 310 -17.34 13.76 0.75
N PRO A 311 -17.67 15.08 0.71
CA PRO A 311 -17.26 16.02 1.75
C PRO A 311 -17.76 15.66 3.16
N PRO A 312 -16.98 15.92 4.23
CA PRO A 312 -15.57 16.32 4.19
C PRO A 312 -14.69 15.19 3.61
N PHE A 313 -13.90 15.50 2.58
CA PHE A 313 -13.09 14.48 1.88
C PHE A 313 -11.95 13.95 2.73
N LEU A 314 -11.57 14.68 3.79
CA LEU A 314 -10.58 14.31 4.80
C LEU A 314 -11.14 14.64 6.18
N THR A 315 -11.04 13.70 7.11
CA THR A 315 -11.31 13.92 8.54
C THR A 315 -10.15 13.36 9.35
N TYR A 316 -9.50 14.21 10.14
CA TYR A 316 -8.40 13.85 11.03
C TYR A 316 -8.93 13.55 12.45
N PHE A 317 -8.29 12.62 13.15
CA PHE A 317 -8.58 12.33 14.55
C PHE A 317 -7.40 11.62 15.22
N ARG A 318 -7.49 11.42 16.53
CA ARG A 318 -6.48 10.69 17.31
C ARG A 318 -7.12 9.70 18.27
N PHE A 319 -6.30 8.79 18.78
CA PHE A 319 -6.58 7.95 19.92
C PHE A 319 -5.62 8.33 21.03
N ASP A 320 -6.12 8.37 22.27
CA ASP A 320 -5.24 8.53 23.43
C ASP A 320 -4.43 7.24 23.70
N SER A 321 -3.57 7.28 24.73
CA SER A 321 -2.71 6.15 25.12
C SER A 321 -3.47 4.89 25.49
N GLU A 322 -4.74 5.00 25.89
CA GLU A 322 -5.62 3.88 26.21
C GLU A 322 -6.45 3.42 25.00
N GLY A 323 -6.22 3.99 23.81
CA GLY A 323 -6.92 3.63 22.57
C GLY A 323 -8.33 4.20 22.47
N ARG A 324 -8.70 5.20 23.27
CA ARG A 324 -10.01 5.85 23.15
C ARG A 324 -9.96 6.90 22.05
N LYS A 325 -10.91 6.84 21.13
CA LYS A 325 -11.02 7.80 20.04
C LYS A 325 -11.45 9.18 20.53
N GLU A 326 -10.76 10.20 20.04
CA GLU A 326 -11.01 11.61 20.26
C GLU A 326 -11.92 12.21 19.17
N ALA A 327 -12.26 13.50 19.31
CA ALA A 327 -13.15 14.21 18.40
C ALA A 327 -12.58 14.29 16.96
N ASP A 328 -13.50 14.26 15.99
CA ASP A 328 -13.18 14.43 14.57
C ASP A 328 -12.83 15.90 14.26
N VAL A 329 -11.82 16.08 13.39
CA VAL A 329 -11.41 17.36 12.81
C VAL A 329 -11.64 17.27 11.29
N PRO A 330 -12.81 17.69 10.79
CA PRO A 330 -13.08 17.70 9.35
C PRO A 330 -12.26 18.80 8.67
N VAL A 331 -11.67 18.48 7.51
CA VAL A 331 -10.83 19.40 6.72
C VAL A 331 -11.60 19.76 5.44
N PHE A 332 -12.36 20.85 5.46
CA PHE A 332 -13.15 21.31 4.30
C PHE A 332 -12.32 22.11 3.28
N SER A 333 -11.14 22.59 3.67
CA SER A 333 -10.16 23.23 2.78
C SER A 333 -9.54 22.27 1.74
N MET A 334 -9.73 20.95 1.90
CA MET A 334 -9.56 19.98 0.82
C MET A 334 -10.86 19.96 0.01
N THR A 335 -10.83 20.52 -1.20
CA THR A 335 -12.04 20.76 -2.02
C THR A 335 -12.25 19.74 -3.12
N THR A 336 -11.30 18.83 -3.31
CA THR A 336 -11.42 17.72 -4.27
C THR A 336 -11.06 16.40 -3.61
N PRO A 337 -11.75 15.30 -3.95
CA PRO A 337 -11.38 13.98 -3.46
C PRO A 337 -10.03 13.55 -4.04
N SER A 338 -9.12 13.10 -3.17
CA SER A 338 -7.82 12.55 -3.53
C SER A 338 -7.69 11.15 -2.95
N PHE A 339 -6.79 10.34 -3.51
CA PHE A 339 -6.34 9.11 -2.89
C PHE A 339 -5.29 9.43 -1.82
N LEU A 340 -5.70 9.52 -0.55
CA LEU A 340 -4.81 9.79 0.58
C LEU A 340 -4.50 8.48 1.31
N HIS A 341 -3.53 7.72 0.82
CA HIS A 341 -3.17 6.43 1.40
C HIS A 341 -2.52 6.58 2.79
N ASP A 342 -1.52 7.47 2.88
CA ASP A 342 -0.70 7.68 4.08
C ASP A 342 -0.58 9.18 4.41
N PHE A 343 -0.08 9.47 5.61
CA PHE A 343 0.20 10.80 6.13
C PHE A 343 1.43 10.76 7.04
N ALA A 344 1.96 11.91 7.45
CA ALA A 344 3.04 11.95 8.43
C ALA A 344 2.63 12.75 9.68
N ILE A 345 3.31 12.48 10.79
CA ILE A 345 3.25 13.30 11.99
C ILE A 345 4.64 13.87 12.30
N THR A 346 4.67 14.95 13.06
CA THR A 346 5.86 15.48 13.73
C THR A 346 5.56 15.64 15.23
N ARG A 347 6.45 16.24 16.01
CA ARG A 347 6.14 16.61 17.40
C ARG A 347 5.04 17.65 17.50
N LYS A 348 4.83 18.46 16.44
CA LYS A 348 3.87 19.57 16.43
C LYS A 348 2.75 19.44 15.41
N TYR A 349 2.98 18.76 14.29
CA TYR A 349 2.07 18.80 13.15
C TYR A 349 1.64 17.41 12.66
N ALA A 350 0.49 17.34 12.00
CA ALA A 350 0.15 16.30 11.06
C ALA A 350 0.29 16.87 9.63
N VAL A 351 0.75 16.04 8.69
CA VAL A 351 1.05 16.41 7.30
C VAL A 351 0.30 15.47 6.36
N PHE A 352 -0.62 16.02 5.56
CA PHE A 352 -1.43 15.29 4.60
C PHE A 352 -1.00 15.62 3.17
N ALA A 353 -0.87 14.61 2.31
CA ALA A 353 -0.54 14.82 0.91
C ALA A 353 -1.77 14.74 0.02
N GLU A 354 -2.07 15.83 -0.65
CA GLU A 354 -3.05 15.86 -1.73
C GLU A 354 -2.31 15.73 -3.06
N ILE A 355 -2.40 14.56 -3.68
CA ILE A 355 -1.59 14.15 -4.85
C ILE A 355 -2.41 14.14 -6.15
N GLN A 356 -1.77 13.79 -7.28
CA GLN A 356 -2.43 13.72 -8.59
C GLN A 356 -3.36 12.51 -8.76
N LEU A 357 -3.32 11.51 -7.87
CA LEU A 357 -4.31 10.45 -7.84
C LEU A 357 -5.59 10.96 -7.17
N GLY A 358 -6.64 11.09 -7.98
CA GLY A 358 -7.97 11.50 -7.57
C GLY A 358 -8.92 10.32 -7.51
N MET A 359 -9.93 10.43 -6.66
CA MET A 359 -11.13 9.58 -6.76
C MET A 359 -12.17 10.39 -7.52
N ASN A 360 -12.54 10.00 -8.74
CA ASN A 360 -13.47 10.80 -9.54
C ASN A 360 -14.79 10.05 -9.74
N PRO A 361 -15.80 10.28 -8.89
CA PRO A 361 -17.13 9.68 -9.06
C PRO A 361 -17.76 10.01 -10.42
N MET A 362 -17.42 11.16 -11.02
CA MET A 362 -17.95 11.54 -12.34
C MET A 362 -17.33 10.69 -13.46
N GLU A 363 -16.08 10.22 -13.34
CA GLU A 363 -15.49 9.26 -14.29
C GLU A 363 -16.18 7.89 -14.22
N MET A 364 -16.65 7.47 -13.03
CA MET A 364 -17.47 6.25 -12.92
C MET A 364 -18.81 6.38 -13.68
N ILE A 365 -19.39 7.59 -13.73
CA ILE A 365 -20.71 7.85 -14.30
C ILE A 365 -20.64 8.23 -15.78
N PHE A 366 -19.65 9.02 -16.20
CA PHE A 366 -19.59 9.58 -17.56
C PHE A 366 -18.38 9.12 -18.36
N GLY A 367 -17.42 8.46 -17.72
CA GLY A 367 -16.19 7.96 -18.33
C GLY A 367 -16.20 6.46 -18.61
N SER A 368 -15.07 5.99 -19.12
CA SER A 368 -14.75 4.57 -19.35
C SER A 368 -13.67 4.02 -18.41
N GLY A 369 -13.25 4.82 -17.41
CA GLY A 369 -12.10 4.56 -16.54
C GLY A 369 -12.44 3.96 -15.18
N SER A 370 -11.39 3.72 -14.39
CA SER A 370 -11.46 3.32 -12.97
C SER A 370 -11.99 4.47 -12.09
N PRO A 371 -12.65 4.19 -10.95
CA PRO A 371 -13.01 5.20 -9.95
C PRO A 371 -11.81 6.00 -9.40
N VAL A 372 -10.61 5.46 -9.50
CA VAL A 372 -9.36 6.09 -9.07
C VAL A 372 -8.44 6.24 -10.28
N GLY A 373 -7.90 7.44 -10.49
CA GLY A 373 -7.05 7.73 -11.65
C GLY A 373 -6.17 8.97 -11.46
N ALA A 374 -5.18 9.11 -12.33
CA ALA A 374 -4.25 10.24 -12.32
C ALA A 374 -4.82 11.46 -13.06
N ASN A 375 -4.78 12.62 -12.42
CA ASN A 375 -5.00 13.92 -13.05
C ASN A 375 -3.67 14.67 -13.14
N SER A 376 -3.03 14.63 -14.30
CA SER A 376 -1.74 15.28 -14.54
C SER A 376 -1.77 16.81 -14.44
N SER A 377 -2.96 17.43 -14.51
CA SER A 377 -3.11 18.88 -14.36
C SER A 377 -3.21 19.34 -12.90
N LYS A 378 -3.44 18.42 -11.96
CA LYS A 378 -3.48 18.75 -10.53
C LYS A 378 -2.07 19.01 -10.02
N ILE A 379 -1.88 20.09 -9.26
CA ILE A 379 -0.62 20.39 -8.58
C ILE A 379 -0.68 19.73 -7.20
N PRO A 380 0.22 18.77 -6.88
CA PRO A 380 0.29 18.20 -5.55
C PRO A 380 0.57 19.25 -4.48
N ARG A 381 0.02 19.06 -3.29
CA ARG A 381 0.22 19.95 -2.15
C ARG A 381 0.25 19.20 -0.83
N LEU A 382 0.97 19.75 0.15
CA LEU A 382 1.05 19.23 1.51
C LEU A 382 0.27 20.13 2.46
N GLY A 383 -0.68 19.55 3.19
CA GLY A 383 -1.47 20.22 4.23
C GLY A 383 -0.84 19.99 5.59
N VAL A 384 -0.38 21.05 6.24
CA VAL A 384 0.23 21.03 7.57
C VAL A 384 -0.78 21.60 8.57
N ILE A 385 -1.14 20.82 9.58
CA ILE A 385 -2.06 21.21 10.65
C ILE A 385 -1.43 20.87 12.01
N PRO A 386 -1.62 21.69 13.08
CA PRO A 386 -1.20 21.28 14.41
C PRO A 386 -1.81 19.92 14.79
N ARG A 387 -1.02 18.99 15.32
CA ARG A 387 -1.48 17.62 15.60
C ARG A 387 -2.57 17.52 16.68
N TYR A 388 -2.75 18.59 17.47
CA TYR A 388 -3.81 18.70 18.48
C TYR A 388 -4.90 19.72 18.11
N ALA A 389 -4.96 20.13 16.84
CA ALA A 389 -5.99 21.04 16.35
C ALA A 389 -7.39 20.54 16.69
N LYS A 390 -8.31 21.47 16.97
CA LYS A 390 -9.71 21.17 17.28
C LYS A 390 -10.64 21.40 16.09
N ASP A 391 -10.17 22.15 15.11
CA ASP A 391 -10.82 22.45 13.84
C ASP A 391 -9.74 22.69 12.78
N GLU A 392 -10.14 22.98 11.54
CA GLU A 392 -9.21 23.20 10.44
C GLU A 392 -8.61 24.61 10.37
N SER A 393 -8.92 25.52 11.30
CA SER A 393 -8.57 26.95 11.16
C SER A 393 -7.06 27.22 11.02
N GLU A 394 -6.23 26.31 11.52
CA GLU A 394 -4.77 26.40 11.49
C GLU A 394 -4.12 25.57 10.37
N ILE A 395 -4.90 24.89 9.51
CA ILE A 395 -4.34 24.14 8.39
C ILE A 395 -3.75 25.09 7.34
N ARG A 396 -2.60 24.72 6.81
CA ARG A 396 -1.93 25.45 5.73
C ARG A 396 -1.50 24.51 4.63
N TRP A 397 -1.87 24.86 3.40
CA TRP A 397 -1.57 24.08 2.20
C TRP A 397 -0.38 24.69 1.46
N PHE A 398 0.63 23.88 1.17
CA PHE A 398 1.84 24.27 0.46
C PHE A 398 1.93 23.48 -0.85
N GLU A 399 2.04 24.17 -1.98
CA GLU A 399 2.21 23.50 -3.27
C GLU A 399 3.58 22.83 -3.35
N VAL A 400 3.58 21.58 -3.81
CA VAL A 400 4.78 20.75 -3.99
C VAL A 400 4.71 20.08 -5.37
N PRO A 401 4.86 20.85 -6.47
CA PRO A 401 4.55 20.37 -7.81
C PRO A 401 5.32 19.09 -8.18
N GLY A 402 4.61 18.03 -8.59
CA GLY A 402 5.22 16.75 -9.01
C GLY A 402 5.70 15.85 -7.86
N PHE A 403 5.21 16.06 -6.64
CA PHE A 403 5.45 15.18 -5.48
C PHE A 403 4.21 14.32 -5.19
N ASN A 404 4.21 13.08 -5.68
CA ASN A 404 3.13 12.11 -5.53
C ASN A 404 3.57 10.98 -4.60
N ILE A 405 3.19 11.07 -3.33
CA ILE A 405 3.51 10.04 -2.36
C ILE A 405 2.36 9.05 -2.20
N ILE A 406 2.70 7.77 -2.04
CA ILE A 406 1.78 6.76 -1.53
C ILE A 406 2.10 6.47 -0.07
N HIS A 407 3.38 6.25 0.25
CA HIS A 407 3.86 6.02 1.61
C HIS A 407 4.64 7.22 2.14
N ALA A 408 4.44 7.56 3.41
CA ALA A 408 5.25 8.54 4.13
C ALA A 408 6.23 7.80 5.04
N ILE A 409 7.54 8.00 4.81
CA ILE A 409 8.58 7.31 5.60
C ILE A 409 8.64 7.93 6.99
N ASN A 410 8.82 9.25 7.05
CA ASN A 410 8.82 10.00 8.30
C ASN A 410 8.67 11.50 8.04
N ALA A 411 8.31 12.25 9.07
CA ALA A 411 8.44 13.69 9.09
C ALA A 411 8.88 14.19 10.47
N TRP A 412 9.46 15.38 10.51
CA TRP A 412 9.83 16.04 11.76
C TRP A 412 9.80 17.55 11.61
N ASP A 413 9.70 18.24 12.74
CA ASP A 413 9.86 19.68 12.79
C ASP A 413 11.29 20.09 13.19
N GLU A 414 11.79 21.16 12.59
CA GLU A 414 13.07 21.82 12.88
C GLU A 414 12.83 23.30 13.22
N ASP A 415 13.91 24.02 13.57
CA ASP A 415 13.87 25.46 13.82
C ASP A 415 12.82 25.86 14.87
N GLY A 416 12.68 25.05 15.93
CA GLY A 416 11.70 25.28 16.99
C GLY A 416 10.25 25.09 16.55
N GLY A 417 9.98 24.43 15.43
CA GLY A 417 8.63 24.20 14.90
C GLY A 417 8.28 25.06 13.68
N ASP A 418 9.20 25.87 13.19
CA ASP A 418 8.98 26.77 12.06
C ASP A 418 9.27 26.12 10.70
N THR A 419 9.92 24.95 10.70
CA THR A 419 10.20 24.18 9.49
C THR A 419 9.69 22.76 9.63
N VAL A 420 9.00 22.24 8.63
CA VAL A 420 8.64 20.82 8.52
C VAL A 420 9.51 20.15 7.48
N VAL A 421 10.09 19.00 7.81
CA VAL A 421 10.82 18.13 6.89
C VAL A 421 10.07 16.82 6.76
N MET A 422 9.84 16.37 5.52
CA MET A 422 9.18 15.12 5.20
C MET A 422 10.06 14.30 4.26
N VAL A 423 10.21 13.01 4.53
CA VAL A 423 10.91 12.05 3.66
C VAL A 423 9.89 11.03 3.15
N ALA A 424 9.83 10.83 1.83
CA ALA A 424 8.91 9.89 1.22
C ALA A 424 9.38 9.46 -0.19
N PRO A 425 9.00 8.26 -0.66
CA PRO A 425 9.10 7.90 -2.06
C PRO A 425 8.14 8.76 -2.89
N ASN A 426 8.68 9.48 -3.85
CA ASN A 426 7.94 10.20 -4.86
C ASN A 426 7.75 9.33 -6.10
N ILE A 427 6.49 9.07 -6.47
CA ILE A 427 6.14 8.37 -7.70
C ILE A 427 6.27 9.33 -8.89
N LEU A 428 7.28 9.07 -9.73
CA LEU A 428 7.57 9.90 -10.91
C LEU A 428 6.60 9.63 -12.07
N SER A 429 6.08 8.40 -12.17
CA SER A 429 5.16 7.93 -13.22
C SER A 429 3.79 7.57 -12.63
N VAL A 430 3.08 8.58 -12.12
CA VAL A 430 1.81 8.44 -11.38
C VAL A 430 0.67 7.83 -12.21
N GLU A 431 0.71 8.00 -13.53
CA GLU A 431 -0.23 7.41 -14.49
C GLU A 431 -0.18 5.87 -14.49
N HIS A 432 0.93 5.27 -14.04
CA HIS A 432 1.10 3.82 -14.01
C HIS A 432 0.68 3.17 -12.69
N THR A 433 0.39 3.96 -11.64
CA THR A 433 0.20 3.46 -10.27
C THR A 433 -0.87 2.36 -10.15
N LEU A 434 -1.95 2.43 -10.92
CA LEU A 434 -3.06 1.45 -10.89
C LEU A 434 -3.15 0.56 -12.13
N GLU A 435 -2.27 0.76 -13.12
CA GLU A 435 -2.38 0.11 -14.43
C GLU A 435 -1.13 -0.68 -14.84
N ARG A 436 0.06 -0.17 -14.54
CA ARG A 436 1.33 -0.76 -14.99
C ARG A 436 2.37 -0.62 -13.89
N MET A 437 2.13 -1.32 -12.77
CA MET A 437 3.01 -1.23 -11.60
C MET A 437 4.47 -1.56 -11.94
N ASP A 438 4.71 -2.40 -12.95
CA ASP A 438 6.03 -2.74 -13.48
C ASP A 438 6.81 -1.55 -14.07
N LEU A 439 6.12 -0.46 -14.41
CA LEU A 439 6.70 0.79 -14.94
C LEU A 439 6.76 1.91 -13.90
N ILE A 440 6.33 1.66 -12.66
CA ILE A 440 6.43 2.64 -11.58
C ILE A 440 7.91 2.83 -11.21
N HIS A 441 8.30 4.09 -11.12
CA HIS A 441 9.55 4.49 -10.50
C HIS A 441 9.27 5.43 -9.32
N ALA A 442 9.59 4.97 -8.11
CA ALA A 442 9.51 5.74 -6.88
C ALA A 442 10.93 6.12 -6.43
N SER A 443 11.21 7.42 -6.38
CA SER A 443 12.50 7.96 -5.90
C SER A 443 12.30 8.58 -4.53
N VAL A 444 13.11 8.19 -3.54
CA VAL A 444 13.02 8.79 -2.20
C VAL A 444 13.48 10.24 -2.27
N GLU A 445 12.63 11.15 -1.81
CA GLU A 445 12.90 12.58 -1.74
C GLU A 445 12.69 13.11 -0.32
N ARG A 446 13.37 14.20 -0.02
CA ARG A 446 13.19 15.02 1.18
C ARG A 446 12.60 16.36 0.80
N VAL A 447 11.46 16.69 1.37
CA VAL A 447 10.75 17.96 1.21
C VAL A 447 10.92 18.78 2.49
N ARG A 448 11.37 20.03 2.35
CA ARG A 448 11.47 21.01 3.46
C ARG A 448 10.48 22.13 3.21
N ILE A 449 9.67 22.46 4.21
CA ILE A 449 8.67 23.53 4.17
C ILE A 449 9.00 24.51 5.29
N ASP A 450 9.35 25.75 4.93
CA ASP A 450 9.42 26.86 5.88
C ASP A 450 7.99 27.40 6.10
N LEU A 451 7.49 27.24 7.32
CA LEU A 451 6.14 27.66 7.67
C LEU A 451 6.03 29.19 7.80
N LYS A 452 7.10 29.96 8.00
CA LYS A 452 6.99 31.42 8.05
C LYS A 452 6.89 32.02 6.65
N THR A 453 7.77 31.58 5.75
CA THR A 453 7.87 32.15 4.40
C THR A 453 6.98 31.44 3.39
N GLY A 454 6.58 30.20 3.67
CA GLY A 454 5.91 29.32 2.72
C GLY A 454 6.84 28.73 1.66
N PHE A 455 8.15 28.91 1.80
CA PHE A 455 9.13 28.35 0.88
C PHE A 455 9.18 26.83 1.00
N VAL A 456 9.13 26.14 -0.15
CA VAL A 456 9.24 24.69 -0.26
C VAL A 456 10.48 24.34 -1.07
N SER A 457 11.31 23.44 -0.57
CA SER A 457 12.42 22.83 -1.31
C SER A 457 12.30 21.31 -1.33
N ARG A 458 12.83 20.69 -2.38
CA ARG A 458 12.82 19.24 -2.61
C ARG A 458 14.20 18.77 -2.99
N HIS A 459 14.62 17.65 -2.41
CA HIS A 459 15.93 17.07 -2.65
C HIS A 459 15.80 15.55 -2.82
N PRO A 460 16.18 14.98 -3.97
CA PRO A 460 16.33 13.54 -4.12
C PRO A 460 17.35 12.98 -3.13
N VAL A 461 17.00 11.91 -2.44
CA VAL A 461 17.85 11.16 -1.51
C VAL A 461 18.49 9.97 -2.21
N ALA A 462 17.71 9.27 -3.05
CA ALA A 462 18.18 8.14 -3.84
C ALA A 462 17.40 8.04 -5.16
N SER A 463 18.10 7.75 -6.25
CA SER A 463 17.52 7.61 -7.60
C SER A 463 17.09 6.18 -7.95
N ARG A 464 17.33 5.22 -7.05
CA ARG A 464 16.87 3.84 -7.21
C ARG A 464 15.36 3.79 -7.01
N ASN A 465 14.70 2.81 -7.64
CA ASN A 465 13.28 2.54 -7.43
C ASN A 465 13.06 1.93 -6.03
N LEU A 466 12.63 2.77 -5.09
CA LEU A 466 12.56 2.46 -3.67
C LEU A 466 11.19 2.80 -3.11
N ASP A 467 10.59 1.88 -2.36
CA ASP A 467 9.32 2.08 -1.66
C ASP A 467 9.29 1.23 -0.36
N PHE A 468 8.13 1.12 0.31
CA PHE A 468 7.92 0.31 1.52
C PHE A 468 9.03 0.52 2.55
N ALA A 469 9.35 1.80 2.78
CA ALA A 469 10.51 2.18 3.57
C ALA A 469 10.14 2.33 5.04
N VAL A 470 10.99 1.78 5.90
CA VAL A 470 10.83 1.76 7.35
C VAL A 470 11.99 2.46 8.05
N ILE A 471 11.75 2.87 9.28
CA ILE A 471 12.73 3.47 10.19
C ILE A 471 12.75 2.69 11.50
N ASN A 472 13.68 3.02 12.40
CA ASN A 472 13.53 2.65 13.79
C ASN A 472 12.26 3.32 14.36
N PRO A 473 11.23 2.56 14.80
CA PRO A 473 9.94 3.13 15.18
C PRO A 473 10.00 4.19 16.30
N LYS A 474 11.03 4.14 17.16
CA LYS A 474 11.29 5.15 18.21
C LYS A 474 11.45 6.58 17.66
N TYR A 475 11.79 6.71 16.38
CA TYR A 475 12.00 7.98 15.70
C TYR A 475 10.81 8.44 14.86
N ALA A 476 9.67 7.75 14.91
CA ALA A 476 8.45 8.22 14.25
C ALA A 476 8.07 9.63 14.74
N GLY A 477 7.88 10.55 13.80
CA GLY A 477 7.59 11.96 14.08
C GLY A 477 8.77 12.77 14.60
N ARG A 478 9.99 12.23 14.52
CA ARG A 478 11.25 12.84 14.99
C ARG A 478 12.32 12.71 13.93
N LYS A 479 13.33 13.57 14.01
CA LYS A 479 14.47 13.51 13.09
C LYS A 479 15.18 12.17 13.23
N ASN A 480 15.25 11.42 12.13
CA ASN A 480 15.97 10.15 12.01
C ASN A 480 17.11 10.29 11.00
N ARG A 481 18.13 9.45 11.13
CA ARG A 481 19.27 9.37 10.22
C ARG A 481 19.13 8.24 9.21
N TYR A 482 18.61 7.09 9.63
CA TYR A 482 18.59 5.89 8.81
C TYR A 482 17.18 5.53 8.33
N VAL A 483 17.10 5.17 7.06
CA VAL A 483 15.89 4.66 6.39
C VAL A 483 16.24 3.35 5.73
N TYR A 484 15.37 2.34 5.84
CA TYR A 484 15.52 1.06 5.16
C TYR A 484 14.41 0.90 4.13
N ALA A 485 14.75 0.85 2.85
CA ALA A 485 13.78 0.85 1.76
C ALA A 485 13.84 -0.42 0.92
N ALA A 486 12.68 -0.91 0.49
CA ALA A 486 12.56 -2.04 -0.42
C ALA A 486 12.95 -1.62 -1.86
N ILE A 487 13.68 -2.46 -2.56
CA ILE A 487 14.07 -2.23 -3.97
C ILE A 487 13.02 -2.86 -4.88
N GLY A 488 12.27 -2.03 -5.62
CA GLY A 488 11.30 -2.50 -6.62
C GLY A 488 11.98 -2.78 -7.97
N ASP A 489 12.13 -4.05 -8.34
CA ASP A 489 12.79 -4.45 -9.60
C ASP A 489 12.34 -5.84 -10.09
N PRO A 490 11.27 -5.92 -10.90
CA PRO A 490 10.30 -4.86 -11.20
C PRO A 490 9.24 -4.76 -10.07
N MET A 491 8.69 -3.56 -9.83
CA MET A 491 7.56 -3.39 -8.90
C MET A 491 6.33 -4.17 -9.41
N PRO A 492 5.51 -4.83 -8.55
CA PRO A 492 5.59 -4.88 -7.10
C PRO A 492 6.50 -5.97 -6.50
N LYS A 493 7.33 -6.64 -7.31
CA LYS A 493 8.32 -7.61 -6.79
C LYS A 493 9.52 -6.87 -6.18
N ILE A 494 9.84 -7.22 -4.94
CA ILE A 494 10.93 -6.59 -4.18
C ILE A 494 12.19 -7.43 -4.28
N SER A 495 13.22 -6.97 -4.99
CA SER A 495 14.45 -7.73 -5.23
C SER A 495 15.50 -7.60 -4.12
N GLY A 496 15.30 -6.69 -3.18
CA GLY A 496 16.24 -6.45 -2.09
C GLY A 496 15.87 -5.29 -1.18
N VAL A 497 16.80 -4.88 -0.34
CA VAL A 497 16.67 -3.77 0.63
C VAL A 497 17.91 -2.87 0.55
N VAL A 498 17.72 -1.56 0.68
CA VAL A 498 18.80 -0.58 0.89
C VAL A 498 18.69 0.06 2.27
N LYS A 499 19.83 0.53 2.78
CA LYS A 499 19.90 1.47 3.90
C LYS A 499 20.35 2.82 3.37
N LEU A 500 19.59 3.87 3.68
CA LEU A 500 19.89 5.25 3.34
C LEU A 500 20.32 6.00 4.60
N ASP A 501 21.31 6.89 4.48
CA ASP A 501 21.67 7.89 5.49
C ASP A 501 21.13 9.26 5.07
N VAL A 502 19.96 9.64 5.59
CA VAL A 502 19.26 10.88 5.22
C VAL A 502 19.82 12.12 5.92
N SER A 503 20.90 11.98 6.69
CA SER A 503 21.62 13.12 7.29
C SER A 503 22.72 13.69 6.38
N MET A 504 23.07 12.98 5.30
CA MET A 504 24.08 13.44 4.34
C MET A 504 23.65 14.77 3.67
N SER A 505 24.64 15.62 3.38
CA SER A 505 24.42 17.01 2.96
C SER A 505 23.73 17.11 1.60
N GLU A 506 22.86 18.12 1.45
CA GLU A 506 22.24 18.53 0.17
C GLU A 506 23.28 18.89 -0.92
N SER A 507 24.48 19.29 -0.49
CA SER A 507 25.59 19.68 -1.38
C SER A 507 26.29 18.48 -2.01
N ASP A 508 26.24 17.32 -1.35
CA ASP A 508 26.83 16.10 -1.85
C ASP A 508 25.79 15.49 -2.78
N ARG A 509 25.96 15.67 -4.10
CA ARG A 509 25.13 15.07 -5.16
C ARG A 509 25.26 13.53 -5.20
N CYS A 510 25.21 12.88 -4.04
CA CYS A 510 25.51 11.48 -3.81
C CYS A 510 24.24 10.76 -3.41
N ASP A 511 24.03 9.61 -4.05
CA ASP A 511 23.14 8.57 -3.57
C ASP A 511 23.40 8.32 -2.08
N CYS A 512 22.40 8.57 -1.23
CA CYS A 512 22.51 8.41 0.23
C CYS A 512 22.55 6.94 0.67
N THR A 513 22.62 5.99 -0.27
CA THR A 513 22.72 4.55 0.00
C THR A 513 24.05 4.21 0.67
N VAL A 514 23.97 3.70 1.91
CA VAL A 514 25.12 3.28 2.73
C VAL A 514 25.22 1.76 2.90
N ALA A 515 24.15 1.01 2.62
CA ALA A 515 24.17 -0.45 2.56
C ALA A 515 23.13 -0.98 1.56
N THR A 516 23.36 -2.18 1.02
CA THR A 516 22.43 -2.83 0.09
C THR A 516 22.49 -4.34 0.24
N ARG A 517 21.33 -4.99 0.18
CA ARG A 517 21.18 -6.43 0.08
C ARG A 517 20.26 -6.79 -1.07
N ILE A 518 20.78 -7.53 -2.04
CA ILE A 518 19.99 -8.17 -3.10
C ILE A 518 19.73 -9.62 -2.69
N PHE A 519 18.48 -10.08 -2.79
CA PHE A 519 18.10 -11.43 -2.37
C PHE A 519 18.61 -12.53 -3.31
N GLY A 520 18.92 -12.16 -4.55
CA GLY A 520 19.44 -13.04 -5.60
C GLY A 520 18.45 -13.24 -6.75
N PRO A 521 18.89 -13.81 -7.88
CA PRO A 521 18.04 -13.97 -9.06
C PRO A 521 16.79 -14.80 -8.77
N GLY A 522 15.61 -14.28 -9.15
CA GLY A 522 14.31 -14.93 -8.92
C GLY A 522 13.91 -15.04 -7.44
N CYS A 523 14.61 -14.35 -6.53
CA CYS A 523 14.25 -14.27 -5.12
C CYS A 523 13.69 -12.88 -4.83
N TYR A 524 12.48 -12.83 -4.27
CA TYR A 524 11.81 -11.57 -3.98
C TYR A 524 11.20 -11.59 -2.58
N GLY A 525 11.25 -10.44 -1.91
CA GLY A 525 10.69 -10.25 -0.58
C GLY A 525 9.47 -9.34 -0.57
N GLY A 526 9.36 -8.52 0.47
CA GLY A 526 8.37 -7.46 0.61
C GLY A 526 8.93 -6.33 1.47
N GLU A 527 8.05 -5.64 2.20
CA GLU A 527 8.46 -4.65 3.20
C GLU A 527 9.45 -5.27 4.23
N PRO A 528 10.60 -4.64 4.48
CA PRO A 528 11.43 -4.96 5.64
C PRO A 528 10.84 -4.32 6.91
N PHE A 529 11.07 -4.92 8.07
CA PHE A 529 10.70 -4.30 9.35
C PHE A 529 11.92 -4.20 10.27
N PHE A 530 12.11 -3.05 10.91
CA PHE A 530 13.21 -2.83 11.85
C PHE A 530 12.82 -3.25 13.27
N VAL A 531 13.63 -4.10 13.89
CA VAL A 531 13.50 -4.51 15.29
C VAL A 531 14.76 -4.05 16.04
N ALA A 532 14.58 -3.11 16.97
CA ALA A 532 15.68 -2.63 17.81
C ALA A 532 16.20 -3.77 18.70
N LYS A 533 17.51 -3.85 18.86
CA LYS A 533 18.15 -4.83 19.75
C LYS A 533 17.81 -4.56 21.23
N GLU A 534 17.86 -3.29 21.61
CA GLU A 534 17.54 -2.80 22.95
C GLU A 534 16.58 -1.59 22.85
N PRO A 535 15.26 -1.80 22.62
CA PRO A 535 14.32 -0.71 22.32
C PRO A 535 14.22 0.35 23.43
N ASN A 536 14.47 -0.05 24.68
CA ASN A 536 14.40 0.80 25.86
C ASN A 536 15.74 1.45 26.23
N ASN A 537 16.84 1.13 25.54
CA ASN A 537 18.14 1.73 25.81
C ASN A 537 18.22 3.10 25.11
N PRO A 538 18.35 4.22 25.85
CA PRO A 538 18.50 5.54 25.25
C PRO A 538 19.86 5.76 24.58
N GLU A 539 20.89 5.00 24.99
CA GLU A 539 22.25 5.07 24.46
C GLU A 539 22.47 4.19 23.23
N ALA A 540 21.48 3.36 22.87
CA ALA A 540 21.56 2.54 21.66
C ALA A 540 21.59 3.44 20.42
N GLU A 541 22.47 3.10 19.48
CA GLU A 541 22.51 3.77 18.18
C GLU A 541 21.22 3.51 17.39
N GLU A 542 20.84 4.46 16.53
CA GLU A 542 19.57 4.43 15.81
C GLU A 542 19.36 3.14 14.99
N ASP A 543 20.43 2.60 14.41
CA ASP A 543 20.47 1.38 13.60
C ASP A 543 20.89 0.11 14.36
N ASP A 544 21.02 0.16 15.69
CA ASP A 544 21.36 -1.03 16.50
C ASP A 544 20.15 -1.97 16.61
N GLY A 545 20.05 -2.88 15.65
CA GLY A 545 18.94 -3.79 15.53
C GLY A 545 19.05 -4.68 14.30
N TYR A 546 17.91 -5.25 13.94
CA TYR A 546 17.80 -6.20 12.85
C TYR A 546 16.66 -5.81 11.91
N LEU A 547 16.87 -6.05 10.62
CA LEU A 547 15.79 -6.04 9.63
C LEU A 547 15.25 -7.45 9.46
N VAL A 548 13.93 -7.57 9.43
CA VAL A 548 13.26 -8.84 9.18
C VAL A 548 12.32 -8.76 7.99
N THR A 549 12.26 -9.82 7.19
CA THR A 549 11.32 -9.90 6.06
C THR A 549 11.13 -11.33 5.57
N TYR A 550 10.02 -11.60 4.86
CA TYR A 550 9.84 -12.84 4.13
C TYR A 550 10.48 -12.74 2.76
N VAL A 551 11.10 -13.82 2.29
CA VAL A 551 11.65 -13.95 0.92
C VAL A 551 11.15 -15.24 0.29
N HIS A 552 10.70 -15.16 -0.95
CA HIS A 552 10.28 -16.29 -1.77
C HIS A 552 11.22 -16.46 -2.96
N ASN A 553 11.67 -17.70 -3.18
CA ASN A 553 12.46 -18.06 -4.35
C ASN A 553 11.52 -18.67 -5.41
N GLU A 554 11.22 -17.91 -6.45
CA GLU A 554 10.32 -18.35 -7.53
C GLU A 554 10.90 -19.52 -8.33
N ASN A 555 12.22 -19.74 -8.31
CA ASN A 555 12.85 -20.86 -9.01
C ASN A 555 12.63 -22.20 -8.27
N THR A 556 12.58 -22.18 -6.93
CA THR A 556 12.42 -23.41 -6.11
C THR A 556 11.02 -23.56 -5.53
N GLY A 557 10.24 -22.47 -5.49
CA GLY A 557 8.94 -22.42 -4.82
C GLY A 557 9.03 -22.35 -3.30
N GLU A 558 10.22 -22.18 -2.73
CA GLU A 558 10.44 -22.15 -1.28
C GLU A 558 10.36 -20.72 -0.73
N SER A 559 9.83 -20.58 0.49
CA SER A 559 9.84 -19.32 1.24
C SER A 559 10.70 -19.42 2.49
N SER A 560 11.32 -18.30 2.86
CA SER A 560 12.17 -18.15 4.02
C SER A 560 11.86 -16.84 4.75
N PHE A 561 12.21 -16.78 6.03
CA PHE A 561 12.23 -15.54 6.79
C PHE A 561 13.68 -15.17 7.08
N LEU A 562 14.09 -13.98 6.66
CA LEU A 562 15.44 -13.48 6.79
C LEU A 562 15.55 -12.53 7.97
N VAL A 563 16.64 -12.66 8.71
CA VAL A 563 17.07 -11.69 9.72
C VAL A 563 18.40 -11.12 9.28
N MET A 564 18.48 -9.80 9.15
CA MET A 564 19.65 -9.08 8.66
C MET A 564 20.13 -8.09 9.72
N ASP A 565 21.44 -7.98 9.93
CA ASP A 565 22.03 -6.95 10.78
C ASP A 565 21.83 -5.57 10.11
N ALA A 566 21.10 -4.67 10.80
CA ALA A 566 20.72 -3.37 10.27
C ALA A 566 21.86 -2.34 10.28
N LYS A 567 22.94 -2.61 11.02
CA LYS A 567 24.15 -1.79 11.13
C LYS A 567 25.23 -2.22 10.13
N SER A 568 25.23 -3.49 9.72
CA SER A 568 26.17 -4.04 8.74
C SER A 568 26.19 -3.24 7.42
N PRO A 569 27.38 -2.98 6.83
CA PRO A 569 27.52 -2.26 5.56
C PRO A 569 26.91 -3.02 4.36
N ASN A 570 26.59 -4.31 4.51
CA ASN A 570 25.98 -5.14 3.46
C ASN A 570 24.63 -5.74 3.89
N LEU A 571 24.07 -5.29 5.02
CA LEU A 571 22.88 -5.89 5.66
C LEU A 571 23.02 -7.42 5.75
N GLU A 572 24.10 -7.87 6.40
CA GLU A 572 24.45 -9.28 6.49
C GLU A 572 23.33 -10.12 7.09
N THR A 573 23.02 -11.25 6.45
CA THR A 573 22.01 -12.18 6.95
C THR A 573 22.56 -12.99 8.12
N VAL A 574 22.05 -12.73 9.33
CA VAL A 574 22.49 -13.37 10.57
C VAL A 574 21.68 -14.62 10.92
N ALA A 575 20.48 -14.76 10.35
CA ALA A 575 19.68 -15.97 10.45
C ALA A 575 18.76 -16.16 9.23
N VAL A 576 18.53 -17.42 8.87
CA VAL A 576 17.55 -17.82 7.85
C VAL A 576 16.64 -18.90 8.42
N VAL A 577 15.35 -18.62 8.45
CA VAL A 577 14.32 -19.60 8.85
C VAL A 577 13.64 -20.13 7.60
N LYS A 578 13.73 -21.44 7.36
CA LYS A 578 12.97 -22.10 6.29
C LYS A 578 11.51 -22.23 6.70
N LEU A 579 10.60 -21.73 5.86
CA LEU A 579 9.17 -21.81 6.12
C LEU A 579 8.58 -23.13 5.63
N PRO A 580 7.60 -23.71 6.34
CA PRO A 580 6.99 -25.00 6.00
C PRO A 580 6.14 -24.96 4.72
N ARG A 581 5.86 -23.76 4.19
CA ARG A 581 5.10 -23.56 2.95
C ARG A 581 5.44 -22.23 2.29
N ARG A 582 4.94 -22.06 1.07
CA ARG A 582 4.94 -20.78 0.34
C ARG A 582 4.17 -19.71 1.12
N VAL A 583 4.79 -18.53 1.24
CA VAL A 583 4.17 -17.30 1.72
C VAL A 583 4.03 -16.36 0.51
N PRO A 584 2.81 -15.97 0.11
CA PRO A 584 2.59 -15.10 -1.05
C PRO A 584 3.19 -13.71 -0.80
N TYR A 585 3.30 -12.89 -1.85
CA TYR A 585 3.58 -11.47 -1.66
C TYR A 585 2.47 -10.80 -0.83
N GLY A 586 2.83 -9.77 -0.08
CA GLY A 586 1.91 -9.06 0.81
C GLY A 586 2.24 -7.58 0.84
N PHE A 587 1.63 -6.87 1.79
CA PHE A 587 1.83 -5.44 2.01
C PHE A 587 2.61 -5.24 3.31
N HIS A 588 2.01 -4.58 4.30
CA HIS A 588 2.72 -4.09 5.46
C HIS A 588 2.81 -5.12 6.59
N GLY A 589 3.89 -5.02 7.35
CA GLY A 589 4.18 -5.84 8.51
C GLY A 589 4.35 -5.05 9.80
N LEU A 590 4.22 -5.75 10.92
CA LEU A 590 4.44 -5.22 12.26
C LEU A 590 5.14 -6.28 13.11
N PHE A 591 6.17 -5.88 13.85
CA PHE A 591 6.71 -6.71 14.93
C PHE A 591 6.07 -6.30 16.26
N VAL A 592 5.45 -7.27 16.94
CA VAL A 592 4.87 -7.09 18.28
C VAL A 592 5.71 -7.89 19.26
N THR A 593 6.28 -7.22 20.26
CA THR A 593 7.13 -7.85 21.29
C THR A 593 6.32 -8.79 22.17
N GLU A 594 6.99 -9.77 22.77
CA GLU A 594 6.36 -10.70 23.72
C GLU A 594 5.62 -9.99 24.86
N THR A 595 6.21 -8.90 25.39
CA THR A 595 5.59 -8.07 26.42
C THR A 595 4.26 -7.48 25.96
N ASN A 596 4.16 -7.04 24.70
CA ASN A 596 2.93 -6.49 24.15
C ASN A 596 1.93 -7.58 23.77
N LEU A 597 2.40 -8.74 23.28
CA LEU A 597 1.53 -9.89 23.01
C LEU A 597 0.81 -10.38 24.27
N LYS A 598 1.46 -10.34 25.43
CA LYS A 598 0.86 -10.70 26.73
C LYS A 598 -0.28 -9.78 27.17
N LYS A 599 -0.43 -8.60 26.56
CA LYS A 599 -1.52 -7.66 26.84
C LYS A 599 -2.78 -7.92 26.00
N LEU A 600 -2.65 -8.66 24.88
CA LEU A 600 -3.73 -8.96 23.94
C LEU A 600 -4.74 -9.98 24.47
#